data_AF-A0A239UF97-F1
#
_entry.id   AF-A0A239UF97-F1
#
_cell.length_a   1.000
_cell.length_b   1.000
_cell.length_c   1.000
_cell.angle_alpha   90.00
_cell.angle_beta   90.00
_cell.angle_gamma   90.00
#
_symmetry.space_group_name_H-M   'P 1'
#
loop_
_entity.id
_entity.type
_entity.pdbx_description
1 polymer ?
#
loop_
_entity_poly.entity_id
_entity_poly.type
_entity_poly.pdbx_seq_one_letter_code
_entity_poly.pdbx_strand_id
1 'polypeptide(L)' 'MDDTSFGNIYIDSQPVTLDWDTLVTDESEMEVDGIPSSVIDMWVNKKQLIPSYTKDNLRHFYTKDVLNACRSYVKVY' A
#
# COMPACT_ATOMS: atom_id res chain seq x y z
N MET A 1 4.83 49.73 -1.89
CA MET A 1 4.15 48.88 -2.90
C MET A 1 4.61 47.47 -2.60
N ASP A 2 3.67 46.64 -2.20
CA ASP A 2 3.93 45.30 -1.65
C ASP A 2 4.00 44.31 -2.80
N ASP A 3 5.20 43.77 -3.06
CA ASP A 3 5.51 42.92 -4.21
C ASP A 3 5.47 41.45 -3.78
N THR A 4 4.33 41.03 -3.21
CA THR A 4 4.11 39.64 -2.83
C THR A 4 3.50 38.89 -4.02
N SER A 5 4.35 38.50 -4.97
CA SER A 5 4.00 37.56 -6.02
C SER A 5 3.83 36.18 -5.40
N PHE A 6 2.59 35.74 -5.21
CA PHE A 6 2.29 34.33 -4.96
C PHE A 6 2.66 33.59 -6.24
N GLY A 7 3.80 32.91 -6.23
CA GLY A 7 4.24 32.06 -7.34
C GLY A 7 3.08 31.15 -7.76
N ASN A 8 2.70 31.24 -9.04
CA ASN A 8 1.62 30.44 -9.59
C ASN A 8 1.86 28.96 -9.30
N ILE A 9 1.00 28.36 -8.49
CA ILE A 9 1.00 26.91 -8.27
C ILE A 9 0.49 26.29 -9.56
N TYR A 10 1.41 25.75 -10.36
CA TYR A 10 1.06 24.94 -11.52
C TYR A 10 0.71 23.53 -11.05
N ILE A 11 -0.59 23.22 -11.02
CA ILE A 11 -1.07 21.85 -10.87
C ILE A 11 -1.05 21.24 -12.27
N ASP A 12 -0.13 20.30 -12.50
CA ASP A 12 -0.14 19.50 -13.71
C ASP A 12 -1.36 18.57 -13.67
N SER A 13 -2.32 18.81 -14.56
CA SER A 13 -3.55 18.04 -14.68
C SER A 13 -3.41 16.83 -15.62
N GLN A 14 -2.18 16.43 -15.98
CA GLN A 14 -2.00 15.18 -16.70
C GLN A 14 -2.73 14.04 -15.95
N PRO A 15 -3.45 13.17 -16.67
CA PRO A 15 -4.03 11.98 -16.06
C PRO A 15 -2.91 11.19 -15.38
N VAL A 16 -3.03 11.00 -14.08
CA VAL A 16 -2.14 10.10 -13.35
C VAL A 16 -2.40 8.69 -13.90
N THR A 17 -1.53 8.22 -14.79
CA THR A 17 -1.53 6.83 -15.29
C THR A 17 -0.92 5.90 -14.25
N LEU A 18 -1.31 6.07 -12.98
CA LEU A 18 -0.94 5.14 -11.94
C LEU A 18 -1.84 3.92 -12.12
N ASP A 19 -1.25 2.85 -12.65
CA ASP A 19 -1.93 1.57 -12.72
C ASP A 19 -2.04 1.02 -11.31
N TRP A 20 -3.16 1.33 -10.65
CA TRP A 20 -3.48 0.90 -9.29
C TRP A 20 -3.43 -0.62 -9.12
N ASP A 21 -3.53 -1.39 -10.20
CA ASP A 21 -3.37 -2.84 -10.18
C ASP A 21 -1.93 -3.33 -10.02
N THR A 22 -0.95 -2.44 -10.22
CA THR A 22 0.50 -2.73 -10.16
C THR A 22 1.17 -2.26 -8.88
N LEU A 23 0.44 -1.59 -7.98
CA LEU A 23 0.99 -1.10 -6.73
C LEU A 23 1.38 -2.26 -5.82
N VAL A 24 2.63 -2.25 -5.36
CA VAL A 24 3.19 -3.26 -4.47
C VAL A 24 3.62 -2.58 -3.17
N THR A 25 3.40 -3.28 -2.06
CA THR A 25 3.89 -2.90 -0.73
C THR A 25 4.68 -4.06 -0.13
N ASP A 26 5.56 -3.78 0.82
CA ASP A 26 6.28 -4.80 1.57
C ASP A 26 5.86 -4.89 3.04
N GLU A 27 6.33 -5.93 3.71
CA GLU A 27 5.97 -6.21 5.11
C GLU A 27 6.37 -5.11 6.06
N SER A 28 7.48 -4.42 5.80
CA SER A 28 7.93 -3.35 6.67
C SER A 28 7.04 -2.12 6.54
N GLU A 29 6.61 -1.79 5.32
CA GLU A 29 5.62 -0.74 5.07
C GLU A 29 4.28 -1.09 5.73
N MET A 30 3.82 -2.34 5.59
CA MET A 30 2.59 -2.81 6.22
C MET A 30 2.64 -2.72 7.76
N GLU A 31 3.79 -3.03 8.37
CA GLU A 31 4.01 -2.85 9.82
C GLU A 31 3.97 -1.37 10.23
N VAL A 32 4.58 -0.48 9.46
CA VAL A 32 4.53 0.98 9.67
C VAL A 32 3.10 1.51 9.58
N ASP A 33 2.29 0.96 8.67
CA ASP A 33 0.86 1.27 8.52
C ASP A 33 -0.03 0.63 9.61
N GLY A 34 0.57 -0.10 10.55
CA GLY A 34 -0.10 -0.64 11.73
C GLY A 34 -0.66 -2.05 11.55
N ILE A 35 -0.25 -2.79 10.51
CA ILE A 35 -0.56 -4.21 10.35
C ILE A 35 0.55 -5.03 11.01
N PRO A 36 0.31 -5.70 12.15
CA PRO A 36 1.37 -6.44 12.84
C PRO A 36 1.85 -7.64 11.99
N SER A 37 3.16 -7.94 12.01
CA SER A 37 3.73 -9.12 11.34
C SER A 37 3.01 -10.43 11.65
N SER A 38 2.52 -10.61 12.88
CA SER A 38 1.75 -11.79 13.26
C SER A 38 0.44 -11.95 12.47
N VAL A 39 -0.20 -10.84 12.08
CA VAL A 39 -1.41 -10.83 11.24
C VAL A 39 -1.04 -11.13 9.79
N ILE A 40 0.06 -10.55 9.30
CA ILE A 40 0.59 -10.82 7.95
C ILE A 40 0.90 -12.31 7.80
N ASP A 41 1.64 -12.88 8.76
CA ASP A 41 1.95 -14.31 8.81
C ASP A 41 0.70 -15.18 8.89
N MET A 42 -0.30 -14.79 9.68
CA MET A 42 -1.58 -15.50 9.72
C MET A 42 -2.24 -15.53 8.35
N TRP A 43 -2.29 -14.41 7.64
CA TRP A 43 -2.90 -14.34 6.30
C TRP A 43 -2.12 -15.18 5.27
N VAL A 44 -0.79 -15.13 5.32
CA VAL A 44 0.07 -15.94 4.44
C VAL A 44 -0.12 -17.43 4.71
N ASN A 45 -0.09 -17.85 5.98
CA ASN A 45 -0.26 -19.25 6.37
C ASN A 45 -1.64 -19.82 5.99
N LYS A 46 -2.69 -18.98 6.07
CA LYS A 46 -4.06 -19.33 5.63
C LYS A 46 -4.27 -19.22 4.12
N LYS A 47 -3.24 -18.84 3.35
CA LYS A 47 -3.32 -18.56 1.90
C LYS A 47 -4.34 -17.46 1.54
N GLN A 48 -4.61 -16.56 2.48
CA GLN A 48 -5.49 -15.39 2.29
C GLN A 48 -4.74 -14.20 1.67
N LEU A 49 -3.43 -14.17 1.85
CA LEU A 49 -2.52 -13.21 1.24
C LEU A 49 -1.35 -14.00 0.65
N ILE A 50 -1.01 -13.76 -0.62
CA ILE A 50 0.05 -14.49 -1.33
C ILE A 50 1.14 -13.48 -1.71
N PRO A 51 2.41 -13.69 -1.32
CA PRO A 51 3.51 -12.85 -1.76
C PRO A 51 3.63 -12.89 -3.28
N SER A 52 3.72 -11.72 -3.92
CA SER A 52 3.97 -11.63 -5.36
C SER A 52 5.42 -11.95 -5.69
N TYR A 53 6.35 -11.45 -4.88
CA TYR A 53 7.78 -11.77 -4.94
C TYR A 53 8.45 -11.54 -3.58
N THR A 54 9.72 -11.93 -3.48
CA THR A 54 10.57 -11.66 -2.33
C THR A 54 11.81 -10.90 -2.79
N LYS A 55 12.15 -9.82 -2.11
CA LYS A 55 13.33 -9.00 -2.37
C LYS A 55 13.87 -8.50 -1.02
N ASP A 56 15.19 -8.50 -0.85
CA ASP A 56 15.85 -8.02 0.37
C ASP A 56 15.33 -8.71 1.66
N ASN A 57 14.98 -9.99 1.56
CA ASN A 57 14.34 -10.80 2.60
C ASN A 57 12.95 -10.33 3.05
N LEU A 58 12.32 -9.40 2.34
CA LEU A 58 10.95 -8.94 2.56
C LEU A 58 10.01 -9.58 1.55
N ARG A 59 8.82 -9.99 2.00
CA ARG A 59 7.74 -10.40 1.11
C ARG A 59 7.06 -9.14 0.59
N HIS A 60 6.83 -9.12 -0.72
CA HIS A 60 6.11 -8.05 -1.39
C HIS A 60 4.73 -8.54 -1.80
N PHE A 61 3.74 -7.66 -1.73
CA PHE A 61 2.34 -7.98 -1.98
C PHE A 61 1.71 -6.90 -2.84
N TYR A 62 0.77 -7.29 -3.70
CA TYR A 62 -0.05 -6.28 -4.34
C TYR A 62 -0.92 -5.58 -3.30
N THR A 63 -0.93 -4.25 -3.33
CA THR A 63 -1.66 -3.40 -2.39
C THR A 63 -3.16 -3.75 -2.37
N LYS A 64 -3.71 -4.13 -3.54
CA LYS A 64 -5.10 -4.59 -3.66
C LYS A 64 -5.39 -5.88 -2.89
N ASP A 65 -4.43 -6.81 -2.85
CA ASP A 65 -4.57 -8.08 -2.14
C ASP A 65 -4.49 -7.86 -0.63
N VAL A 66 -3.59 -6.96 -0.19
CA VAL A 66 -3.52 -6.51 1.21
C VAL A 66 -4.83 -5.85 1.64
N LEU A 67 -5.38 -4.94 0.83
CA LEU A 67 -6.67 -4.30 1.10
C LEU A 67 -7.82 -5.31 1.22
N ASN A 68 -7.83 -6.33 0.35
CA ASN A 68 -8.81 -7.41 0.41
C ASN A 68 -8.65 -8.26 1.68
N ALA A 69 -7.43 -8.58 2.09
CA ALA A 69 -7.14 -9.27 3.34
C ALA A 69 -7.65 -8.47 4.56
N CYS A 70 -7.39 -7.17 4.60
CA CYS A 70 -7.90 -6.27 5.65
C CYS A 70 -9.44 -6.27 5.72
N ARG A 71 -10.13 -6.18 4.57
CA ARG A 71 -11.61 -6.23 4.52
C ARG A 71 -12.16 -7.56 5.04
N SER A 72 -11.47 -8.66 4.77
CA SER A 72 -11.87 -9.98 5.27
C SER A 72 -11.68 -10.11 6.78
N TYR A 73 -10.67 -9.44 7.35
CA TYR A 73 -10.38 -9.43 8.78
C TYR A 73 -11.42 -8.63 9.58
N VAL A 74 -11.82 -7.45 9.08
CA VAL A 74 -12.82 -6.59 9.77
C VAL A 74 -14.20 -7.24 9.86
N LYS A 75 -14.57 -8.13 8.94
CA LYS A 75 -15.86 -8.86 9.00
C LYS A 75 -15.95 -9.92 10.09
N VAL A 76 -14.84 -10.28 10.73
CA VAL A 76 -14.76 -11.38 11.71
C VAL A 76 -14.85 -10.85 13.16
N TYR A 77 -14.95 -9.52 13.36
CA TYR A 77 -15.16 -8.88 14.66
C TYR A 77 -16.49 -8.13 14.72
#